data_AF-A0A2U9BW24-F1
#
_entry.id   AF-A0A2U9BW24-F1
#
_cell.length_a   1.000
_cell.length_b   1.000
_cell.length_c   1.000
_cell.angle_alpha   90.00
_cell.angle_beta   90.00
_cell.angle_gamma   90.00
#
_symmetry.space_group_name_H-M   'P 1'
#
loop_
_entity.id
_entity.type
_entity.pdbx_description
1 polymer ?
#
loop_
_entity_poly.entity_id
_entity_poly.type
_entity_poly.pdbx_seq_one_letter_code
_entity_poly.pdbx_strand_id
1 'polypeptide(L)'
;MYGSCDKFVLKVNDGTFVIVREADDGPELYAADLQNGLQNALAVHISDPQDKSKKNQIALHCHHGKHPYILKVIEGTLKLEIYEKSNNLTDHYYFQIDNKGAGEYYGLQSVVDPMKFLSITKRKVCVSNIQNSFFFTVKCT
;
A
#
# COMPACT_ATOMS: atom_id res chain seq x y z
N MET A 1 -23.09 2.07 9.35
CA MET A 1 -22.00 1.18 9.81
C MET A 1 -21.30 0.63 8.58
N TYR A 2 -20.13 1.17 8.21
CA TYR A 2 -19.29 0.56 7.17
C TYR A 2 -18.09 -0.08 7.83
N GLY A 3 -18.24 -1.36 8.17
CA GLY A 3 -17.14 -2.21 8.62
C GLY A 3 -16.28 -2.60 7.44
N SER A 4 -15.42 -1.70 6.96
CA SER A 4 -14.26 -2.11 6.18
C SER A 4 -13.20 -2.55 7.18
N CYS A 5 -13.27 -3.80 7.63
CA CYS A 5 -12.11 -4.43 8.26
C CYS A 5 -10.96 -4.39 7.24
N ASP A 6 -9.78 -3.95 7.67
CA ASP A 6 -8.53 -4.05 6.92
C ASP A 6 -8.21 -5.54 6.71
N LYS A 7 -8.88 -6.16 5.74
CA LYS A 7 -8.82 -7.60 5.52
C LYS A 7 -7.48 -8.03 4.96
N PHE A 8 -6.78 -7.16 4.24
CA PHE A 8 -5.55 -7.49 3.52
C PHE A 8 -4.39 -6.60 3.95
N VAL A 9 -3.21 -7.20 4.05
CA VAL A 9 -1.95 -6.50 4.17
C VAL A 9 -1.03 -6.84 3.00
N LEU A 10 -0.15 -5.90 2.67
CA LEU A 10 0.78 -6.02 1.57
C LEU A 10 2.05 -6.77 1.98
N LYS A 11 2.37 -7.84 1.26
CA LYS A 11 3.63 -8.56 1.34
C LYS A 11 4.43 -8.44 0.06
N VAL A 12 5.73 -8.51 0.23
CA VAL A 12 6.72 -8.59 -0.84
C VAL A 12 6.92 -10.06 -1.21
N ASN A 13 7.29 -10.36 -2.45
CA ASN A 13 7.57 -11.73 -2.90
C ASN A 13 8.58 -12.51 -2.03
N ASP A 14 9.50 -11.83 -1.35
CA ASP A 14 10.44 -12.48 -0.42
C ASP A 14 9.82 -12.86 0.95
N GLY A 15 8.51 -12.65 1.12
CA GLY A 15 7.75 -12.96 2.33
C GLY A 15 7.71 -11.83 3.37
N THR A 16 8.52 -10.78 3.20
CA THR A 16 8.54 -9.63 4.10
C THR A 16 7.29 -8.76 3.96
N PHE A 17 6.99 -7.99 4.99
CA PHE A 17 5.87 -7.06 5.00
C PHE A 17 6.34 -5.65 4.68
N VAL A 18 5.48 -4.88 4.01
CA VAL A 18 5.67 -3.44 3.93
C VAL A 18 5.15 -2.82 5.22
N ILE A 19 6.03 -2.19 5.99
CA ILE A 19 5.72 -1.58 7.28
C ILE A 19 6.11 -0.10 7.30
N VAL A 20 5.44 0.66 8.15
CA VAL A 20 5.85 2.02 8.50
C VAL A 20 6.81 2.02 9.70
N ARG A 21 7.84 2.85 9.62
CA ARG A 21 8.80 3.11 10.72
C ARG A 21 9.03 4.61 10.87
N GLU A 22 9.34 5.03 12.09
CA GLU A 22 9.81 6.40 12.34
C GLU A 22 11.23 6.59 11.76
N ALA A 23 11.48 7.75 11.15
CA ALA A 23 12.80 8.19 10.73
C ALA A 23 12.97 9.68 11.08
N ASP A 24 14.20 10.19 10.98
CA ASP A 24 14.54 11.55 11.41
C ASP A 24 13.74 12.63 10.67
N ASP A 25 13.39 12.39 9.41
CA ASP A 25 12.62 13.29 8.54
C ASP A 25 11.11 12.95 8.50
N GLY A 26 10.65 12.12 9.43
CA GLY A 26 9.27 11.64 9.53
C GLY A 26 9.09 10.17 9.12
N PRO A 27 7.85 9.65 9.16
CA PRO A 27 7.60 8.24 8.93
C PRO A 27 7.91 7.82 7.49
N GLU A 28 8.54 6.66 7.35
CA GLU A 28 8.90 6.05 6.07
C GLU A 28 8.39 4.62 5.96
N LEU A 29 8.25 4.13 4.72
CA LEU A 29 7.92 2.73 4.45
C LEU A 29 9.16 1.87 4.18
N TYR A 30 9.20 0.69 4.78
CA TYR A 30 10.25 -0.31 4.63
C TYR A 30 9.69 -1.72 4.47
N ALA A 31 10.41 -2.56 3.74
CA ALA A 31 10.19 -4.00 3.69
C ALA A 31 10.97 -4.68 4.83
N ALA A 32 10.30 -5.38 5.73
CA ALA A 32 10.93 -6.05 6.86
C ALA A 32 10.11 -7.25 7.36
N ASP A 33 10.77 -8.14 8.10
CA ASP A 33 10.09 -9.16 8.88
C ASP A 33 9.25 -8.52 10.00
N LEU A 34 8.08 -9.10 10.27
CA LEU A 34 7.21 -8.63 11.33
C LEU A 34 7.69 -9.11 12.68
N GLN A 35 8.26 -8.21 13.48
CA GLN A 35 8.63 -8.52 14.87
C GLN A 35 7.51 -8.22 15.88
N ASN A 36 6.62 -7.26 15.60
CA ASN A 36 5.62 -6.75 16.56
C ASN A 36 4.15 -6.80 16.05
N GLY A 37 3.82 -7.80 15.22
CA GLY A 37 2.46 -7.99 14.70
C GLY A 37 2.04 -7.00 13.60
N LEU A 38 0.84 -7.19 13.04
CA LEU A 38 0.36 -6.55 11.81
C LEU A 38 -0.06 -5.06 11.96
N GLN A 39 0.25 -4.41 13.08
CA GLN A 39 -0.25 -3.06 13.36
C GLN A 39 0.37 -1.99 12.46
N ASN A 40 1.67 -2.11 12.18
CA ASN A 40 2.41 -1.17 11.32
C ASN A 40 2.44 -1.62 9.85
N ALA A 41 1.84 -2.78 9.52
CA ALA A 41 1.81 -3.28 8.16
C ALA A 41 0.88 -2.43 7.30
N LEU A 42 1.27 -2.25 6.04
CA LEU A 42 0.49 -1.53 5.05
C LEU A 42 -0.73 -2.37 4.68
N ALA A 43 -1.91 -1.89 5.06
CA ALA A 43 -3.19 -2.44 4.69
C ALA A 43 -3.55 -2.06 3.26
N VAL A 44 -4.33 -2.92 2.63
CA VAL A 44 -4.79 -2.76 1.25
C VAL A 44 -6.31 -2.66 1.23
N HIS A 45 -6.82 -1.57 0.68
CA HIS A 45 -8.22 -1.41 0.34
C HIS A 45 -8.38 -1.44 -1.18
N ILE A 46 -9.12 -2.43 -1.68
CA ILE A 46 -9.35 -2.62 -3.12
C ILE A 46 -10.68 -1.97 -3.48
N SER A 47 -10.69 -1.20 -4.57
CA SER A 47 -11.88 -0.56 -5.13
C SER A 47 -13.03 -1.54 -5.34
N ASP A 48 -14.27 -1.04 -5.26
CA ASP A 48 -15.46 -1.82 -5.61
C ASP A 48 -15.33 -2.39 -7.04
N PRO A 49 -15.43 -3.72 -7.23
CA PRO A 49 -15.32 -4.34 -8.55
C PRO A 49 -16.43 -3.90 -9.53
N GLN A 50 -17.55 -3.35 -9.04
CA GLN A 50 -18.62 -2.80 -9.86
C GLN A 50 -18.33 -1.38 -10.37
N ASP A 51 -17.43 -0.64 -9.70
CA ASP A 51 -16.99 0.68 -10.17
C ASP A 51 -15.99 0.51 -11.32
N LYS A 52 -16.51 0.55 -12.55
CA LYS A 52 -15.70 0.43 -13.78
C LYS A 52 -14.66 1.54 -13.93
N SER A 53 -14.85 2.70 -13.29
CA SER A 53 -13.91 3.83 -13.39
C SER A 53 -12.66 3.63 -12.53
N LYS A 54 -12.77 2.83 -11.47
CA LYS A 54 -11.71 2.55 -10.50
C LYS A 54 -11.31 1.09 -10.44
N LYS A 55 -11.75 0.28 -11.41
CA LYS A 55 -11.54 -1.17 -11.41
C LYS A 55 -10.07 -1.53 -11.17
N ASN A 56 -9.82 -2.38 -10.18
CA ASN A 56 -8.51 -2.86 -9.74
C ASN A 56 -7.59 -1.79 -9.11
N GLN A 57 -8.11 -0.61 -8.79
CA GLN A 57 -7.34 0.38 -8.06
C GLN A 57 -7.34 0.06 -6.57
N ILE A 58 -6.27 0.44 -5.89
CA ILE A 58 -6.06 0.18 -4.47
C ILE A 58 -5.63 1.44 -3.73
N ALA A 59 -6.20 1.62 -2.55
CA ALA A 59 -5.74 2.55 -1.55
C ALA A 59 -4.88 1.77 -0.56
N LEU A 60 -3.77 2.37 -0.17
CA LEU A 60 -2.81 1.79 0.76
C LEU A 60 -2.74 2.67 1.99
N HIS A 61 -2.97 2.10 3.16
CA HIS A 61 -2.99 2.84 4.42
C HIS A 61 -2.40 2.00 5.55
N CYS A 62 -1.95 2.67 6.61
CA CYS A 62 -1.40 2.00 7.78
C CYS A 62 -1.70 2.81 9.04
N HIS A 63 -1.39 2.23 10.20
CA HIS A 63 -1.41 2.96 11.46
C HIS A 63 0.02 2.99 12.01
N HIS A 64 0.46 4.17 12.48
CA HIS A 64 1.70 4.31 13.23
C HIS A 64 1.44 5.15 14.48
N GLY A 65 1.74 4.59 15.66
CA GLY A 65 1.39 5.23 16.93
C GLY A 65 -0.12 5.49 17.04
N LYS A 66 -0.51 6.75 17.20
CA LYS A 66 -1.92 7.18 17.30
C LYS A 66 -2.51 7.67 15.98
N HIS A 67 -1.70 7.75 14.92
CA HIS A 67 -2.09 8.39 13.68
C HIS A 67 -2.29 7.34 12.58
N PRO A 68 -3.40 7.40 11.86
CA PRO A 68 -3.59 6.62 10.67
C PRO A 68 -3.03 7.39 9.46
N TYR A 69 -2.32 6.69 8.58
CA TYR A 69 -1.64 7.26 7.41
C TYR A 69 -2.15 6.65 6.13
N ILE A 70 -2.21 7.46 5.08
CA ILE A 70 -2.49 7.03 3.73
C ILE A 70 -1.29 7.28 2.84
N LEU A 71 -1.08 6.34 1.91
CA LEU A 71 -0.01 6.43 0.94
C LEU A 71 -0.47 7.21 -0.28
N LYS A 72 0.29 8.25 -0.64
CA LYS A 72 0.04 9.06 -1.82
C LYS A 72 1.27 9.08 -2.72
N VAL A 73 1.01 9.30 -4.01
CA VAL A 73 2.05 9.61 -4.98
C VAL A 73 1.90 11.07 -5.35
N ILE A 74 2.89 11.88 -5.00
CA ILE A 74 2.92 13.33 -5.26
C ILE A 74 4.22 13.61 -6.01
N GLU A 75 4.11 14.19 -7.21
CA GLU A 75 5.26 14.57 -8.05
C GLU A 75 6.23 13.38 -8.26
N GLY A 76 5.67 12.18 -8.44
CA GLY A 76 6.44 10.96 -8.66
C GLY A 76 7.18 10.42 -7.43
N THR A 77 6.92 10.96 -6.24
CA THR A 77 7.48 10.51 -4.96
C THR A 77 6.38 9.93 -4.07
N LEU A 78 6.74 8.92 -3.29
CA LEU A 78 5.86 8.32 -2.29
C LEU A 78 5.82 9.20 -1.03
N LYS A 79 4.63 9.52 -0.53
CA LYS A 79 4.44 10.24 0.73
C LYS A 79 3.40 9.55 1.62
N LEU A 80 3.66 9.59 2.92
CA LEU A 80 2.71 9.22 3.96
C LEU A 80 2.02 10.50 4.45
N GLU A 81 0.70 10.54 4.37
CA GLU A 81 -0.09 11.67 4.87
C GLU A 81 -1.03 11.17 5.96
N ILE A 82 -1.14 11.92 7.07
CA ILE A 82 -2.11 11.61 8.11
C ILE A 82 -3.51 11.79 7.51
N TYR A 83 -4.36 10.77 7.60
CA TYR A 83 -5.75 10.89 7.15
C TYR A 83 -6.69 10.94 8.36
N GLU A 84 -7.67 11.83 8.33
CA GLU A 84 -8.68 11.86 9.37
C GLU A 84 -9.78 10.86 9.06
N LYS A 85 -10.47 10.36 10.10
CA LYS A 85 -11.51 9.33 9.97
C LYS A 85 -12.72 9.78 9.12
N SER A 86 -12.86 11.09 8.89
CA SER A 86 -13.83 11.71 7.98
C SER A 86 -13.47 11.54 6.50
N ASN A 87 -12.20 11.26 6.18
CA ASN A 87 -11.75 11.09 4.80
C ASN A 87 -12.18 9.72 4.27
N ASN A 88 -12.76 9.72 3.08
CA ASN A 88 -13.16 8.49 2.41
C ASN A 88 -11.96 7.86 1.71
N LEU A 89 -11.59 6.63 2.09
CA LEU A 89 -10.47 5.90 1.46
C LEU A 89 -10.64 5.77 -0.06
N THR A 90 -11.89 5.85 -0.55
CA THR A 90 -12.20 5.76 -1.97
C THR A 90 -11.70 6.91 -2.84
N ASP A 91 -11.18 7.99 -2.22
CA ASP A 91 -10.62 9.14 -2.93
C ASP A 91 -9.08 9.05 -3.03
N HIS A 92 -8.49 7.97 -2.52
CA HIS A 92 -7.03 7.82 -2.37
C HIS A 92 -6.47 6.58 -3.09
N TYR A 93 -7.04 6.29 -4.26
CA TYR A 93 -6.59 5.22 -5.14
C TYR A 93 -5.39 5.65 -6.00
N TYR A 94 -4.19 5.58 -5.42
CA TYR A 94 -2.96 5.99 -6.12
C TYR A 94 -2.27 4.86 -6.88
N PHE A 95 -2.69 3.62 -6.67
CA PHE A 95 -2.12 2.45 -7.35
C PHE A 95 -3.22 1.60 -7.98
N GLN A 96 -2.84 0.84 -9.01
CA GLN A 96 -3.66 -0.20 -9.61
C GLN A 96 -2.90 -1.52 -9.67
N ILE A 97 -3.65 -2.62 -9.54
CA ILE A 97 -3.11 -3.97 -9.64
C ILE A 97 -2.78 -4.25 -11.11
N ASP A 98 -1.49 -4.34 -11.42
CA ASP A 98 -0.96 -4.79 -12.70
C ASP A 98 -0.64 -6.29 -12.62
N ASN A 99 -1.58 -7.12 -13.11
CA ASN A 99 -1.39 -8.56 -13.18
C ASN A 99 -0.96 -8.97 -14.60
N LYS A 100 0.33 -9.29 -14.76
CA LYS A 100 0.92 -9.73 -16.04
C LYS A 100 1.09 -11.26 -16.14
N GLY A 101 0.64 -12.04 -15.16
CA GLY A 101 0.93 -13.47 -15.11
C GLY A 101 -0.17 -14.33 -14.46
N ALA A 102 0.09 -15.64 -14.39
CA ALA A 102 -0.72 -16.57 -13.63
C ALA A 102 -0.21 -16.63 -12.18
N GLY A 103 -1.07 -16.34 -11.21
CA GLY A 103 -0.75 -16.45 -9.77
C GLY A 103 -1.27 -15.31 -8.92
N GLU A 104 -0.81 -15.27 -7.67
CA GLU A 104 -1.20 -14.30 -6.64
C GLU A 104 -0.20 -13.15 -6.48
N TYR A 105 0.73 -12.99 -7.44
CA TYR A 105 1.76 -11.96 -7.44
C TYR A 105 1.42 -10.83 -8.41
N TYR A 106 1.43 -9.61 -7.90
CA TYR A 106 1.00 -8.41 -8.61
C TYR A 106 2.11 -7.36 -8.66
N GLY A 107 2.18 -6.64 -9.78
CA GLY A 107 2.77 -5.31 -9.79
C GLY A 107 1.76 -4.31 -9.26
N LEU A 108 2.21 -3.26 -8.58
CA LEU A 108 1.36 -2.15 -8.15
C LEU A 108 1.76 -0.90 -8.94
N GLN A 109 1.07 -0.63 -10.02
CA GLN A 109 1.37 0.50 -10.92
C GLN A 109 0.74 1.78 -10.39
N SER A 110 1.46 2.90 -10.48
CA SER A 110 0.91 4.21 -10.10
C SER A 110 -0.17 4.65 -11.09
N VAL A 111 -1.31 5.11 -10.57
CA VAL A 111 -2.41 5.66 -11.38
C VAL A 111 -2.08 7.06 -11.89
N VAL A 112 -1.32 7.84 -11.10
CA VAL A 112 -0.96 9.25 -11.44
C VAL A 112 0.29 9.35 -12.31
N ASP A 113 1.11 8.29 -12.36
CA ASP A 113 2.31 8.21 -13.20
C ASP A 113 2.48 6.77 -13.71
N PRO A 114 1.80 6.39 -14.82
CA PRO A 114 1.74 5.00 -15.29
C PRO A 114 3.09 4.37 -15.66
N MET A 115 4.16 5.16 -15.77
CA MET A 115 5.51 4.62 -16.02
C MET A 115 6.17 4.07 -14.75
N LYS A 116 5.56 4.31 -13.57
CA LYS A 116 6.12 3.93 -12.28
C LYS A 116 5.26 2.94 -11.52
N PHE A 117 5.93 2.22 -10.63
CA PHE A 117 5.39 1.18 -9.78
C PHE A 117 5.76 1.45 -8.33
N LEU A 118 5.00 0.89 -7.39
CA LEU A 118 5.49 0.70 -6.03
C LEU A 118 6.70 -0.25 -6.10
N SER A 119 7.81 0.18 -5.53
CA SER A 119 9.08 -0.52 -5.66
C SER A 119 9.79 -0.62 -4.32
N ILE A 120 10.72 -1.56 -4.21
CA ILE A 120 11.59 -1.73 -3.05
C ILE A 120 13.03 -1.66 -3.50
N THR A 121 13.76 -0.68 -2.97
CA THR A 121 15.18 -0.49 -3.23
C THR A 121 15.92 -0.48 -1.89
N LYS A 122 16.83 -1.43 -1.69
CA LYS A 122 17.58 -1.58 -0.42
C LYS A 122 16.66 -1.56 0.81
N ARG A 123 15.57 -2.34 0.75
CA ARG A 123 14.48 -2.42 1.76
C ARG A 123 13.60 -1.17 1.90
N LYS A 124 13.97 0.00 1.38
CA LYS A 124 13.10 1.19 1.37
C LYS A 124 12.02 1.05 0.30
N VAL A 125 10.78 1.38 0.64
CA VAL A 125 9.67 1.42 -0.32
C VAL A 125 9.62 2.80 -0.98
N CYS A 126 9.49 2.82 -2.30
CA CYS A 126 9.44 4.03 -3.10
C CYS A 126 8.55 3.85 -4.33
N VAL A 127 8.52 4.87 -5.19
CA VAL A 127 7.89 4.78 -6.52
C VAL A 127 8.99 4.90 -7.56
N SER A 128 9.12 3.93 -8.46
CA SER A 128 10.17 3.90 -9.48
C SER A 128 9.77 3.11 -10.71
N ASN A 129 10.63 3.07 -11.73
CA ASN A 129 10.39 2.27 -12.95
C ASN A 129 10.66 0.76 -12.72
N ILE A 130 11.06 0.35 -11.51
CA ILE A 130 11.32 -1.04 -11.15
C ILE A 130 10.02 -1.67 -10.68
N GLN A 131 9.53 -2.66 -11.43
CA GLN A 131 8.36 -3.43 -11.04
C GLN A 131 8.78 -4.53 -10.05
N ASN A 132 8.43 -4.37 -8.77
CA ASN A 132 8.51 -5.44 -7.79
C ASN A 132 7.19 -6.24 -7.76
N SER A 133 7.28 -7.49 -7.29
CA SER A 133 6.13 -8.36 -7.12
C SER A 133 5.66 -8.36 -5.67
N PHE A 134 4.37 -8.15 -5.48
CA PHE A 134 3.70 -8.14 -4.19
C PHE A 134 2.55 -9.15 -4.17
N PHE A 135 2.12 -9.57 -2.99
CA PHE A 135 0.90 -10.33 -2.84
C PHE A 135 0.12 -9.85 -1.62
N PHE A 136 -1.18 -10.12 -1.60
CA PHE A 136 -2.07 -9.74 -0.50
C PHE A 136 -2.27 -10.94 0.41
N THR A 137 -2.09 -10.75 1.71
CA THR A 137 -2.42 -11.79 2.70
C THR A 137 -3.47 -11.27 3.65
N VAL A 138 -4.32 -12.17 4.12
CA VAL A 138 -5.37 -11.82 5.08
C VAL A 138 -4.76 -11.43 6.42
N LYS A 139 -5.26 -10.36 7.04
CA LYS A 139 -4.95 -10.00 8.42
C LYS A 139 -5.73 -10.97 9.33
N CYS A 140 -5.10 -12.06 9.77
CA CYS A 140 -5.69 -12.94 10.78
C CYS A 140 -5.84 -12.15 12.09
N THR A 141 -7.09 -11.91 12.49
CA THR A 141 -7.46 -11.31 13.78
C THR A 141 -7.61 -12.37 14.85
#